data_AF-A0A2V9PRY6-F1
#
_entry.id   AF-A0A2V9PRY6-F1
#
_cell.length_a   1.000
_cell.length_b   1.000
_cell.length_c   1.000
_cell.angle_alpha   90.00
_cell.angle_beta   90.00
_cell.angle_gamma   90.00
#
_symmetry.space_group_name_H-M   'P 1'
#
loop_
_entity.id
_entity.type
_entity.pdbx_description
1 polymer ?
#
loop_
_entity_poly.entity_id
_entity_poly.type
_entity_poly.pdbx_seq_one_letter_code
_entity_poly.pdbx_strand_id
1 'polypeptide(L)' 'MESFNGGLRDECLNANWFTRLSDARRKIETWRQDYNRQRPHSSLDYLPPAEFARTRVGMRT' A
#
# COMPACT_ATOMS: atom_id res chain seq x y z
N MET A 1 -8.47 0.93 -7.32
CA MET A 1 -8.06 2.13 -6.56
C MET A 1 -8.86 2.31 -5.27
N GLU A 2 -10.15 1.93 -5.23
CA GLU A 2 -10.99 2.13 -4.04
C GLU A 2 -10.50 1.40 -2.77
N SER A 3 -9.98 0.18 -2.91
CA SER A 3 -9.45 -0.61 -1.78
C SER A 3 -8.20 0.00 -1.12
N PHE A 4 -7.39 0.75 -1.88
CA PHE A 4 -6.21 1.44 -1.34
C PHE A 4 -6.63 2.62 -0.47
N ASN A 5 -7.55 3.45 -0.98
CA ASN A 5 -7.99 4.64 -0.26
C ASN A 5 -8.80 4.28 1.00
N GLY A 6 -9.59 3.20 0.94
CA GLY A 6 -10.30 2.65 2.11
C GLY A 6 -9.33 2.17 3.19
N GLY A 7 -8.36 1.32 2.83
CA GLY A 7 -7.37 0.80 3.78
C GLY A 7 -6.48 1.90 4.37
N LEU A 8 -6.06 2.88 3.57
CA LEU A 8 -5.24 4.00 4.06
C LEU A 8 -5.98 4.78 5.15
N ARG A 9 -7.27 5.03 4.95
CA ARG A 9 -8.05 5.82 5.89
C ARG A 9 -8.33 5.05 7.18
N ASP A 10 -8.71 3.78 7.07
CA ASP A 10 -9.11 2.97 8.22
C ASP A 10 -7.90 2.45 9.02
N GLU A 11 -6.91 1.88 8.32
CA GLU A 11 -5.78 1.17 8.96
C GLU A 11 -4.57 2.06 9.24
N CYS A 12 -4.43 3.20 8.55
CA CYS A 12 -3.29 4.11 8.77
C CYS A 12 -3.70 5.42 9.44
N LEU A 13 -4.69 6.12 8.89
CA LEU A 13 -5.02 7.47 9.36
C LEU A 13 -5.93 7.46 10.61
N ASN A 14 -6.93 6.58 10.67
CA ASN A 14 -7.80 6.45 11.84
C ASN A 14 -7.14 5.68 12.99
N ALA A 15 -6.29 4.69 12.67
CA ALA A 15 -5.62 3.89 13.69
C ALA A 15 -4.45 4.62 14.39
N ASN A 16 -3.98 5.75 13.84
CA ASN A 16 -2.77 6.38 14.33
C ASN A 16 -2.97 7.86 14.70
N TRP A 17 -2.61 8.22 15.93
CA TRP A 17 -2.53 9.62 16.33
C TRP A 17 -1.23 10.25 15.81
N PHE A 18 -1.32 11.41 15.16
CA PHE A 18 -0.17 12.14 14.64
C PHE A 18 0.06 13.41 15.45
N THR A 19 1.23 13.52 16.05
CA THR A 19 1.61 14.72 16.82
C THR A 19 2.46 15.68 16.00
N ARG A 20 3.09 15.20 14.91
CA ARG A 20 3.97 15.97 14.02
C ARG A 20 3.86 15.47 12.59
N LEU A 21 4.05 16.37 11.62
CA LEU A 21 3.99 16.05 10.19
C LEU A 21 5.07 15.03 9.78
N SER A 22 6.25 15.09 10.39
CA SER A 22 7.34 14.14 10.17
C SER A 22 7.02 12.73 10.65
N ASP A 23 6.30 12.61 11.76
CA ASP A 23 5.82 11.33 12.28
C ASP A 23 4.71 10.74 11.40
N ALA A 24 3.77 11.57 10.97
CA ALA A 24 2.75 11.19 9.99
C ALA A 24 3.37 10.67 8.69
N ARG A 25 4.35 11.40 8.15
CA ARG A 25 5.02 11.02 6.90
C ARG A 25 5.74 9.67 7.02
N ARG A 26 6.39 9.41 8.15
CA ARG A 26 7.03 8.11 8.42
C ARG A 26 6.00 6.99 8.48
N LYS A 27 4.93 7.16 9.24
CA LYS A 27 3.89 6.13 9.43
C LYS A 27 3.15 5.81 8.14
N ILE A 28 2.80 6.84 7.35
CA ILE A 28 2.17 6.67 6.04
C ILE A 28 3.12 5.93 5.08
N GLU A 29 4.41 6.25 5.09
CA GLU A 29 5.38 5.56 4.24
C GLU A 29 5.57 4.10 4.63
N THR A 30 5.67 3.80 5.92
CA THR A 30 5.71 2.43 6.41
C THR A 30 4.47 1.64 6.00
N TRP A 31 3.27 2.20 6.21
CA TRP A 31 2.01 1.57 5.82
C TRP A 31 1.92 1.35 4.31
N ARG A 32 2.36 2.33 3.50
CA ARG A 32 2.41 2.20 2.04
C ARG A 32 3.32 1.05 1.61
N GLN A 33 4.49 0.90 2.22
CA GLN A 33 5.39 -0.22 1.91
C GLN A 33 4.78 -1.56 2.28
N ASP A 34 4.11 -1.62 3.43
CA ASP A 34 3.42 -2.81 3.92
C ASP A 34 2.31 -3.25 2.96
N TYR A 35 1.40 -2.32 2.62
CA TYR A 35 0.32 -2.55 1.68
C TYR A 35 0.83 -3.08 0.33
N ASN A 36 1.88 -2.47 -0.21
CA ASN A 36 2.44 -2.86 -1.50
C ASN A 36 3.12 -4.24 -1.49
N ARG A 37 3.61 -4.70 -0.33
CA ARG A 37 4.33 -5.97 -0.18
C ARG A 37 3.44 -7.13 0.26
N GLN A 38 2.44 -6.87 1.10
CA GLN A 38 1.74 -7.92 1.82
C GLN A 38 0.29 -8.13 1.40
N ARG A 39 -0.35 -7.17 0.71
CA ARG A 39 -1.79 -7.28 0.40
C ARG A 39 -2.00 -7.87 -1.01
N PRO A 40 -2.38 -9.16 -1.11
CA PRO A 40 -2.80 -9.72 -2.38
C PRO A 40 -4.12 -9.08 -2.81
N HIS A 41 -4.21 -8.66 -4.07
CA HIS A 41 -5.44 -8.14 -4.63
C HIS A 41 -6.02 -9.12 -5.63
N SER A 42 -7.29 -9.50 -5.46
CA SER A 42 -8.00 -10.38 -6.40
C SER A 42 -8.01 -9.82 -7.83
N SER A 43 -8.05 -8.49 -7.99
CA SER A 43 -7.91 -7.82 -9.30
C SER A 43 -6.50 -7.88 -9.92
N LEU A 44 -5.50 -8.30 -9.15
CA LEU A 44 -4.11 -8.51 -9.56
C LEU A 44 -3.75 -10.00 -9.51
N ASP A 45 -4.73 -10.90 -9.71
CA ASP A 45 -4.53 -12.36 -9.63
C ASP A 45 -4.07 -12.82 -8.24
N TYR A 46 -4.52 -12.15 -7.17
CA TYR A 46 -4.03 -12.35 -5.80
C TYR A 46 -2.53 -12.08 -5.63
N LEU A 47 -1.91 -11.32 -6.53
CA LEU A 47 -0.54 -10.87 -6.33
C LEU A 47 -0.51 -9.57 -5.52
N PRO A 48 0.51 -9.40 -4.66
CA PRO A 48 0.83 -8.11 -4.08
C PRO A 48 1.11 -7.07 -5.18
N PRO A 49 0.80 -5.79 -4.96
CA PRO A 49 1.11 -4.72 -5.91
C PRO A 49 2.57 -4.70 -6.37
N ALA A 50 3.52 -5.00 -5.47
CA ALA A 50 4.94 -5.06 -5.79
C ALA A 50 5.29 -6.21 -6.74
N GLU A 51 4.69 -7.39 -6.55
CA GLU A 51 4.88 -8.54 -7.44
C GLU A 51 4.23 -8.27 -8.79
N PHE A 52 3.00 -7.76 -8.82
CA PHE A 52 2.34 -7.38 -10.06
C PHE A 52 3.14 -6.34 -10.88
N ALA A 53 3.76 -5.36 -10.20
CA ALA A 53 4.63 -4.38 -10.84
C ALA A 53 5.90 -5.02 -11.44
N ARG A 54 6.49 -6.02 -10.76
CA ARG A 54 7.63 -6.80 -11.29
C ARG A 54 7.22 -7.63 -12.52
N THR A 55 6.06 -8.29 -12.48
CA THR A 55 5.55 -9.10 -13.60
C THR A 55 5.24 -8.24 -14.83
N ARG A 56 4.66 -7.04 -14.65
CA ARG A 56 4.42 -6.09 -15.75
C ARG A 56 5.67 -5.48 -16.37
N VAL A 57 6.76 -5.37 -15.61
CA VAL A 57 8.06 -4.94 -16.16
C VAL A 57 8.68 -6.03 -17.04
N GLY A 58 8.43 -7.32 -16.74
CA GLY A 58 8.95 -8.45 -17.53
C GLY A 58 8.25 -8.67 -18.89
N MET A 59 7.00 -8.24 -19.06
CA MET A 59 6.22 -8.44 -20.30
C MET A 59 6.47 -7.38 -21.39
N ARG A 60 7.45 -6.50 -21.23
CA ARG A 60 7.76 -5.41 -22.19
C ARG A 60 9.11 -5.57 -22.90
N THR A 61 9.58 -6.80 -23.07
CA THR A 61 10.82 -7.14 -23.81
C THR A 61 10.55 -8.25 -24.81
#